data_AF-A0A2N0H8J3-F1
#
_entry.id   AF-A0A2N0H8J3-F1
#
_cell.length_a   1.000
_cell.length_b   1.000
_cell.length_c   1.000
_cell.angle_alpha   90.00
_cell.angle_beta   90.00
_cell.angle_gamma   90.00
#
_symmetry.space_group_name_H-M   'P 1'
#
loop_
_entity.id
_entity.type
_entity.pdbx_description
1 polymer ?
#
loop_
_entity_poly.entity_id
_entity_poly.type
_entity_poly.pdbx_seq_one_letter_code
_entity_poly.pdbx_strand_id
1 'polypeptide(L)'
;MFQIFNTLTENIKDRVKNPFFATLIGVWLVRNWELVYSIFNFDNDCQLLDKVNFVKDFYRPKNFWNELGTNVGIAFGLMLIGYMLIIITRIIVNQVEYKIIPFLNDKASNGLAVKQTLYEQVKKERFELRNDLEIVNKKLIETEVANTNYKNENATLKIDILSKENNILSLKNENQNIIGERQLVSEQNQKLSYEIDRYSKRNEELLDRQIISEFLNRNNLSETKNIGVPKIIETFKELREQNLETEFLTVAECIYGTNLTTGIEMSRAEKYVEMNLIEIHNGYKDKRSISSKDMDLTSQGYSIFANKIILENALKKITE
;
A
#
# COMPACT_ATOMS: atom_id res chain seq x y z
N MET A 1 17.61 75.71 -64.15
CA MET A 1 16.98 76.68 -63.23
C MET A 1 16.11 75.98 -62.18
N PHE A 2 15.20 75.07 -62.55
CA PHE A 2 14.29 74.34 -61.62
C PHE A 2 15.01 73.47 -60.55
N GLN A 3 16.12 72.80 -60.88
CA GLN A 3 16.87 71.97 -59.93
C GLN A 3 17.60 72.77 -58.83
N ILE A 4 18.01 74.02 -59.13
CA ILE A 4 18.66 74.90 -58.15
C ILE A 4 17.64 75.40 -57.13
N PHE A 5 16.42 75.72 -57.58
CA PHE A 5 15.33 76.08 -56.68
C PHE A 5 14.91 74.92 -55.78
N ASN A 6 14.85 73.70 -56.30
CA ASN A 6 14.50 72.52 -55.48
C ASN A 6 15.57 72.21 -54.43
N THR A 7 16.86 72.25 -54.79
CA THR A 7 17.96 72.00 -53.83
C THR A 7 18.10 73.10 -52.77
N LEU A 8 17.80 74.36 -53.10
CA LEU A 8 17.74 75.44 -52.11
C LEU A 8 16.52 75.29 -51.20
N THR A 9 15.36 74.93 -51.74
CA THR A 9 14.13 74.74 -50.97
C THR A 9 14.24 73.55 -50.02
N GLU A 10 14.88 72.45 -50.42
CA GLU A 10 15.13 71.29 -49.57
C GLU A 10 16.09 71.62 -48.41
N ASN A 11 17.19 72.33 -48.69
CA ASN A 11 18.13 72.79 -47.66
C ASN A 11 17.50 73.79 -46.67
N ILE A 12 16.63 74.68 -47.16
CA ILE A 12 15.87 75.60 -46.30
C ILE A 12 14.85 74.82 -45.47
N LYS A 13 14.13 73.86 -46.07
CA LYS A 13 13.13 73.04 -45.38
C LYS A 13 13.74 72.24 -44.23
N ASP A 14 14.93 71.67 -44.42
CA ASP A 14 15.60 70.90 -43.37
C ASP A 14 16.14 71.78 -42.23
N ARG A 15 16.54 73.02 -42.52
CA ARG A 15 16.98 73.97 -41.48
C ARG A 15 15.81 74.67 -40.77
N VAL A 16 14.70 74.92 -41.47
CA VAL A 16 13.46 75.51 -40.92
C VAL A 16 12.68 74.53 -40.04
N LYS A 17 12.95 73.21 -40.13
CA LYS A 17 12.44 72.23 -39.13
C LYS A 17 12.89 72.54 -37.71
N ASN A 18 14.02 73.21 -37.54
CA ASN A 18 14.43 73.67 -36.22
C ASN A 18 13.70 74.98 -35.89
N PRO A 19 12.85 74.99 -34.84
CA PRO A 19 12.03 76.15 -34.49
C PRO A 19 12.87 77.41 -34.25
N PHE A 20 14.10 77.27 -33.76
CA PHE A 20 15.00 78.41 -33.55
C PHE A 20 15.37 79.10 -34.87
N PHE A 21 15.72 78.34 -35.90
CA PHE A 21 16.09 78.91 -37.20
C PHE A 21 14.89 79.55 -37.88
N ALA A 22 13.69 78.97 -37.74
CA ALA A 22 12.45 79.58 -38.23
C ALA A 22 12.18 80.93 -37.55
N THR A 23 12.28 80.99 -36.21
CA THR A 23 12.12 82.25 -35.46
C THR A 23 13.22 83.26 -35.81
N LEU A 24 14.47 82.83 -35.98
CA LEU A 24 15.59 83.69 -36.35
C LEU A 24 15.40 84.31 -37.74
N ILE A 25 14.98 83.52 -38.73
CA ILE A 25 14.66 84.00 -40.08
C ILE A 25 13.49 84.99 -40.01
N GLY A 26 12.44 84.68 -39.25
CA GLY A 26 11.29 85.58 -39.05
C GLY A 26 11.70 86.92 -38.43
N VAL A 27 12.49 86.90 -37.35
CA VAL A 27 13.03 88.11 -36.70
C VAL A 27 13.89 88.91 -37.68
N TRP A 28 14.74 88.24 -38.46
CA TRP A 28 15.58 88.90 -39.45
C TRP A 28 14.73 89.59 -40.54
N LEU A 29 13.71 88.92 -41.07
CA LEU A 29 12.79 89.47 -42.07
C LEU A 29 12.04 90.69 -41.54
N VAL A 30 11.56 90.63 -40.29
CA VAL A 30 10.83 91.75 -39.67
C VAL A 30 11.76 92.92 -39.36
N ARG A 31 12.97 92.68 -38.84
CA ARG A 31 13.93 93.76 -38.54
C ARG A 31 14.54 94.39 -39.78
N ASN A 32 14.67 93.62 -40.87
CA ASN A 32 15.17 94.12 -42.15
C ASN A 32 14.04 94.25 -43.17
N TRP A 33 12.82 94.57 -42.72
CA TRP A 33 11.64 94.63 -43.57
C TRP A 33 11.80 95.62 -44.72
N GLU A 34 12.53 96.72 -44.53
CA GLU A 34 12.85 97.70 -45.58
C GLU A 34 13.63 97.05 -46.72
N LEU A 35 14.66 96.26 -46.42
CA LEU A 35 15.45 95.55 -47.42
C LEU A 35 14.61 94.48 -48.13
N VAL A 36 13.79 93.74 -47.40
CA VAL A 36 12.88 92.74 -47.98
C VAL A 36 11.88 93.43 -48.91
N TYR A 37 11.25 94.51 -48.45
CA TYR A 37 10.28 95.28 -49.21
C TYR A 37 10.90 95.87 -50.48
N SER A 38 12.10 96.45 -50.39
CA SER A 38 12.81 97.00 -51.54
C SER A 38 13.19 95.93 -52.56
N ILE A 39 13.59 94.72 -52.14
CA ILE A 39 13.90 93.60 -53.06
C ILE A 39 12.69 93.25 -53.94
N PHE A 40 11.47 93.33 -53.41
CA PHE A 40 10.24 93.00 -54.15
C PHE A 40 9.59 94.19 -54.86
N ASN A 41 9.93 95.42 -54.52
CA ASN A 41 9.29 96.65 -55.03
C ASN A 41 10.27 97.64 -55.67
N PHE A 42 11.33 97.14 -56.33
CA PHE A 42 12.14 98.02 -57.18
C PHE A 42 11.36 98.45 -58.42
N ASP A 43 11.36 99.74 -58.73
CA ASP A 43 10.78 100.27 -59.96
C ASP A 43 11.42 99.64 -61.20
N ASN A 44 10.63 99.48 -62.27
CA ASN A 44 11.07 98.85 -63.52
C ASN A 44 12.24 99.59 -64.20
N ASP A 45 12.41 100.88 -63.87
CA ASP A 45 13.42 101.76 -64.46
C ASP A 45 14.78 101.70 -63.71
N CYS A 46 14.88 100.98 -62.58
CA CYS A 46 16.12 100.81 -61.85
C CYS A 46 17.06 99.80 -62.52
N GLN A 47 18.29 100.23 -62.81
CA GLN A 47 19.31 99.33 -63.35
C GLN A 47 19.86 98.39 -62.26
N LEU A 48 20.45 97.27 -62.66
CA LEU A 48 21.03 96.28 -61.73
C LEU A 48 22.06 96.93 -60.77
N LEU A 49 22.80 97.92 -61.25
CA LEU A 49 23.81 98.64 -60.47
C LEU A 49 23.17 99.42 -59.31
N ASP A 50 22.01 100.03 -59.53
CA ASP A 50 21.27 100.78 -58.51
C ASP A 50 20.79 99.86 -57.38
N LYS A 51 20.31 98.66 -57.74
CA LYS A 51 19.88 97.62 -56.78
C LYS A 51 21.05 97.14 -55.93
N VAL A 52 22.22 96.92 -56.53
CA VAL A 52 23.43 96.50 -55.81
C VAL A 52 23.94 97.61 -54.89
N ASN A 53 23.92 98.87 -55.35
CA ASN A 53 24.33 100.02 -54.54
C ASN A 53 23.41 100.21 -53.35
N PHE A 54 22.09 100.10 -53.53
CA PHE A 54 21.12 100.14 -52.44
C PHE A 54 21.42 99.11 -51.34
N VAL A 55 21.68 97.85 -51.72
CA VAL A 55 22.01 96.79 -50.74
C VAL A 55 23.33 97.10 -50.03
N LYS A 56 24.34 97.59 -50.74
CA LYS A 56 25.62 97.98 -50.14
C LYS A 56 25.45 99.11 -49.14
N ASP A 57 24.71 100.14 -49.49
CA ASP A 57 24.46 101.30 -48.63
C ASP A 57 23.61 100.93 -47.42
N PHE A 58 22.66 100.01 -47.55
CA PHE A 58 21.86 99.49 -46.43
C PHE A 58 22.72 98.79 -45.36
N TYR A 59 23.73 98.03 -45.76
CA TYR A 59 24.63 97.34 -44.83
C TYR A 59 25.85 98.15 -44.41
N ARG A 60 26.21 99.22 -45.13
CA ARG A 60 27.38 100.06 -44.85
C ARG A 60 27.44 100.63 -43.43
N PRO A 61 26.36 101.15 -42.82
CA PRO A 61 26.41 101.66 -41.46
C PRO A 61 26.26 100.56 -40.39
N LYS A 62 25.98 99.31 -40.77
CA LYS A 62 25.63 98.24 -39.84
C LYS A 62 26.81 97.33 -39.56
N ASN A 63 27.16 97.15 -38.29
CA ASN A 63 28.13 96.12 -37.90
C ASN A 63 27.47 94.74 -37.96
N PHE A 64 27.96 93.87 -38.85
CA PHE A 64 27.41 92.53 -39.09
C PHE A 64 27.22 91.71 -37.81
N TRP A 65 28.24 91.69 -36.94
CA TRP A 65 28.19 90.89 -35.71
C TRP A 65 27.18 91.41 -34.69
N ASN A 66 27.04 92.73 -34.61
CA ASN A 66 26.08 93.36 -33.70
C ASN A 66 24.64 93.09 -34.16
N GLU A 67 24.38 93.21 -35.46
CA GLU A 67 23.05 92.94 -36.02
C GLU A 67 22.68 91.46 -35.93
N LEU A 68 23.63 90.57 -36.22
CA LEU A 68 23.43 89.12 -36.08
C LEU A 68 23.17 88.76 -34.62
N GLY A 69 23.97 89.27 -33.69
CA GLY A 69 23.80 89.05 -32.25
C GLY A 69 22.45 89.55 -31.73
N THR A 70 22.02 90.74 -32.19
CA THR A 70 20.71 91.31 -31.82
C THR A 70 19.56 90.45 -32.36
N ASN A 71 19.65 89.97 -33.61
CA ASN A 71 18.65 89.07 -34.18
C ASN A 71 18.58 87.73 -33.42
N VAL A 72 19.74 87.16 -33.08
CA VAL A 72 19.84 85.92 -32.29
C VAL A 72 19.25 86.11 -30.90
N GLY A 73 19.58 87.22 -30.22
CA GLY A 73 19.07 87.53 -28.89
C GLY A 73 17.54 87.70 -28.86
N ILE A 74 16.98 88.44 -29.83
CA ILE A 74 15.52 88.62 -29.94
C ILE A 74 14.83 87.29 -30.27
N ALA A 75 15.37 86.51 -31.21
CA ALA A 75 14.81 85.20 -31.56
C ALA A 75 14.82 84.23 -30.37
N PHE A 76 15.91 84.21 -29.60
CA PHE A 76 15.99 83.42 -28.38
C PHE A 76 14.98 83.88 -27.32
N GLY A 77 14.85 85.20 -27.11
CA GLY A 77 13.86 85.77 -26.20
C GLY A 77 12.42 85.40 -26.57
N LEU A 78 12.07 85.48 -27.86
CA LEU A 78 10.76 85.06 -28.36
C LEU A 78 10.50 83.56 -28.14
N MET A 79 11.51 82.71 -28.33
CA MET A 79 11.36 81.28 -28.03
C MET A 79 11.11 81.04 -26.54
N LEU A 80 11.85 81.70 -25.65
CA LEU A 80 11.66 81.57 -24.21
C LEU A 80 10.24 82.00 -23.79
N ILE A 81 9.75 83.12 -24.32
CA ILE A 81 8.38 83.58 -24.10
C ILE A 81 7.38 82.52 -24.60
N GLY A 82 7.58 81.98 -25.80
CA GLY A 82 6.75 80.91 -26.35
C GLY A 82 6.68 79.68 -25.44
N TYR A 83 7.82 79.22 -24.93
CA TYR A 83 7.87 78.10 -23.97
C TYR A 83 7.16 78.43 -22.65
N MET A 84 7.32 79.65 -22.13
CA MET A 84 6.59 80.09 -20.94
C MET A 84 5.07 80.09 -21.17
N LEU A 85 4.60 80.53 -22.34
CA LEU A 85 3.18 80.46 -22.68
C LEU A 85 2.66 79.02 -22.71
N ILE A 86 3.44 78.07 -23.26
CA ILE A 86 3.07 76.65 -23.28
C ILE A 86 2.92 76.10 -21.85
N ILE A 87 3.86 76.43 -20.97
CA ILE A 87 3.82 76.03 -19.56
C ILE A 87 2.59 76.63 -18.87
N ILE A 88 2.34 77.94 -19.05
CA ILE A 88 1.17 78.62 -18.47
C ILE A 88 -0.13 77.96 -18.97
N THR A 89 -0.22 77.66 -20.27
CA THR A 89 -1.39 77.01 -20.86
C THR A 89 -1.62 75.64 -20.23
N ARG A 90 -0.56 74.85 -20.05
CA ARG A 90 -0.65 73.53 -19.38
C ARG A 90 -1.10 73.66 -17.93
N ILE A 91 -0.60 74.67 -17.20
CA ILE A 91 -1.03 74.94 -15.83
C ILE A 91 -2.54 75.27 -15.81
N ILE A 92 -3.00 76.12 -16.72
CA ILE A 92 -4.43 76.50 -16.81
C ILE A 92 -5.29 75.27 -17.10
N VAL A 93 -4.93 74.48 -18.11
CA VAL A 93 -5.67 73.25 -18.48
C VAL A 93 -5.78 72.30 -17.29
N ASN A 94 -4.67 72.06 -16.60
CA ASN A 94 -4.65 71.19 -15.42
C ASN A 94 -5.54 71.77 -14.30
N GLN A 95 -5.49 73.08 -14.04
CA GLN A 95 -6.36 73.69 -13.01
C GLN A 95 -7.84 73.58 -13.38
N VAL A 96 -8.19 73.76 -14.66
CA VAL A 96 -9.55 73.58 -15.15
C VAL A 96 -9.99 72.13 -14.93
N GLU A 97 -9.16 71.16 -15.32
CA GLU A 97 -9.49 69.74 -15.22
C GLU A 97 -9.63 69.26 -13.76
N TYR A 98 -8.73 69.69 -12.87
CA TYR A 98 -8.73 69.23 -11.49
C TYR A 98 -9.65 70.01 -10.55
N LYS A 99 -9.99 71.27 -10.85
CA LYS A 99 -10.82 72.09 -9.94
C LYS A 99 -12.16 72.47 -10.54
N ILE A 100 -12.19 72.93 -11.79
CA ILE A 100 -13.40 73.50 -12.38
C ILE A 100 -14.33 72.40 -12.87
N ILE A 101 -13.81 71.39 -13.59
CA ILE A 101 -14.62 70.26 -14.06
C ILE A 101 -15.31 69.51 -12.90
N PRO A 102 -14.62 69.13 -11.80
CA PRO A 102 -15.30 68.46 -10.69
C PRO A 102 -16.30 69.39 -9.99
N PHE A 103 -15.99 70.67 -9.82
CA PHE A 103 -16.93 71.63 -9.22
C PHE A 103 -18.20 71.84 -10.06
N LEU A 104 -18.05 71.92 -11.38
CA LEU A 104 -19.20 72.01 -12.30
C LEU A 104 -20.01 70.71 -12.31
N ASN A 105 -19.35 69.54 -12.30
CA ASN A 105 -20.03 68.26 -12.24
C ASN A 105 -20.78 68.06 -10.91
N ASP A 106 -20.20 68.49 -9.79
CA ASP A 106 -20.84 68.45 -8.47
C ASP A 106 -22.10 69.31 -8.42
N LYS A 107 -22.08 70.49 -9.06
CA LYS A 107 -23.23 71.40 -9.10
C LYS A 107 -24.27 71.06 -10.17
N ALA A 108 -23.87 70.42 -11.27
CA ALA A 108 -24.76 70.04 -12.36
C ALA A 108 -25.49 68.72 -12.11
N SER A 109 -24.94 67.83 -11.26
CA SER A 109 -25.55 66.56 -10.93
C SER A 109 -26.15 66.58 -9.52
N ASN A 110 -27.46 66.80 -9.45
CA ASN A 110 -28.28 66.33 -8.34
C ASN A 110 -28.34 64.78 -8.35
N GLY A 111 -27.21 64.13 -8.04
CA GLY A 111 -27.12 62.70 -7.70
C GLY A 111 -27.26 61.67 -8.83
N LEU A 112 -27.39 62.06 -10.10
CA LEU A 112 -27.71 61.13 -11.20
C LEU A 112 -26.68 61.07 -12.33
N ALA A 113 -25.74 62.02 -12.44
CA ALA A 113 -24.72 61.99 -13.50
C ALA A 113 -23.40 61.43 -12.94
N VAL A 114 -23.25 60.11 -13.07
CA VAL A 114 -21.99 59.44 -12.76
C VAL A 114 -21.02 59.63 -13.93
N LYS A 115 -19.73 59.88 -13.64
CA LYS A 115 -18.68 59.90 -14.66
C LYS A 115 -18.73 58.58 -15.45
N GLN A 116 -18.75 58.65 -16.78
CA GLN A 116 -18.81 57.47 -17.64
C GLN A 116 -17.73 56.42 -17.31
N THR A 117 -16.54 56.88 -16.92
CA THR A 117 -15.43 56.01 -16.49
C THR A 117 -15.76 55.23 -15.22
N LEU A 118 -16.42 55.84 -14.23
CA LEU A 118 -16.85 55.17 -13.02
C LEU A 118 -17.98 54.17 -13.30
N TYR A 119 -18.91 54.52 -14.21
CA TYR A 119 -19.95 53.59 -14.64
C TYR A 119 -19.36 52.34 -15.31
N GLU A 120 -18.43 52.50 -16.26
CA GLU A 120 -17.78 51.37 -16.93
C GLU A 120 -16.97 50.53 -15.96
N GLN A 121 -16.29 51.15 -14.99
CA GLN A 121 -15.55 50.42 -13.95
C GLN A 121 -16.50 49.57 -13.08
N VAL A 122 -17.57 50.16 -12.56
CA VAL A 122 -18.56 49.44 -11.74
C VAL A 122 -19.28 48.36 -12.54
N LYS A 123 -19.56 48.60 -13.82
CA LYS A 123 -20.16 47.60 -14.72
C LYS A 123 -19.23 46.41 -14.93
N LYS A 124 -17.93 46.67 -15.14
CA LYS A 124 -16.91 45.62 -15.27
C LYS A 124 -16.78 44.82 -13.98
N GLU A 125 -16.69 45.50 -12.83
CA GLU A 125 -16.60 44.86 -11.52
C GLU A 125 -17.84 44.01 -11.21
N ARG A 126 -19.05 44.50 -11.52
CA ARG A 126 -20.28 43.71 -11.40
C ARG A 126 -20.29 42.49 -12.31
N PHE A 127 -19.72 42.59 -13.50
CA PHE A 127 -19.64 41.48 -14.44
C PHE A 127 -18.67 40.41 -13.92
N GLU A 128 -17.49 40.81 -13.46
CA GLU A 128 -16.49 39.91 -12.86
C GLU A 128 -17.06 39.24 -11.60
N LEU A 129 -17.70 40.01 -10.71
CA LEU A 129 -18.32 39.45 -9.50
C LEU A 129 -19.45 38.46 -9.81
N ARG A 130 -20.26 38.71 -10.85
CA ARG A 130 -21.29 37.76 -11.30
C ARG A 130 -20.67 36.47 -11.82
N ASN A 131 -19.61 36.58 -12.61
CA ASN A 131 -18.92 35.41 -13.15
C ASN A 131 -18.28 34.58 -12.03
N ASP A 132 -17.65 35.24 -11.05
CA ASP A 132 -17.09 34.57 -9.88
C ASP A 132 -18.17 33.88 -9.04
N LEU A 133 -19.31 34.53 -8.83
CA LEU A 133 -20.46 33.91 -8.15
C LEU A 133 -20.99 32.70 -8.91
N GLU A 134 -21.05 32.74 -10.23
CA GLU A 134 -21.47 31.60 -11.06
C GLU A 134 -20.49 30.43 -10.94
N ILE A 135 -19.19 30.70 -10.96
CA ILE A 135 -18.14 29.69 -10.75
C ILE A 135 -18.24 29.08 -9.35
N VAL A 136 -18.43 29.90 -8.31
CA VAL A 136 -18.58 29.44 -6.93
C VAL A 136 -19.84 28.60 -6.77
N ASN A 137 -20.98 29.04 -7.31
CA ASN A 137 -22.23 28.28 -7.26
C ASN A 137 -22.10 26.94 -7.99
N LYS A 138 -21.45 26.92 -9.16
CA LYS A 138 -21.20 25.67 -9.90
C LYS A 138 -20.36 24.70 -9.07
N LYS A 139 -19.27 25.17 -8.45
CA LYS A 139 -18.45 24.35 -7.55
C LYS A 139 -19.23 23.85 -6.33
N LEU A 140 -20.11 24.68 -5.78
CA LEU A 140 -20.96 24.30 -4.64
C LEU A 140 -21.91 23.16 -5.04
N ILE A 141 -22.59 23.29 -6.18
CA ILE A 141 -23.47 22.25 -6.73
C ILE A 141 -22.68 20.96 -7.00
N GLU A 142 -21.52 21.05 -7.65
CA GLU A 142 -20.66 19.88 -7.90
C GLU A 142 -20.25 19.18 -6.60
N THR A 143 -19.88 19.97 -5.59
CA THR A 143 -19.50 19.45 -4.27
C THR A 143 -20.69 18.80 -3.55
N GLU A 144 -21.87 19.39 -3.63
CA GLU A 144 -23.10 18.86 -3.03
C GLU A 144 -23.55 17.55 -3.70
N VAL A 145 -23.45 17.47 -5.03
CA VAL A 145 -23.69 16.25 -5.80
C VAL A 145 -22.68 15.17 -5.42
N ALA A 146 -21.38 15.49 -5.35
CA ALA A 146 -20.35 14.54 -4.94
C ALA A 146 -20.60 14.03 -3.51
N ASN A 147 -20.93 14.91 -2.58
CA ASN A 147 -21.23 14.55 -1.19
C ASN A 147 -22.48 13.66 -1.08
N THR A 148 -23.50 13.94 -1.89
CA THR A 148 -24.70 13.10 -1.99
C THR A 148 -24.35 11.71 -2.52
N ASN A 149 -23.49 11.61 -3.55
CA ASN A 149 -23.01 10.34 -4.08
C ASN A 149 -22.22 9.55 -3.04
N TYR A 150 -21.27 10.19 -2.33
CA TYR A 150 -20.52 9.53 -1.24
C TYR A 150 -21.43 9.06 -0.11
N LYS A 151 -22.47 9.84 0.23
CA LYS A 151 -23.46 9.44 1.25
C LYS A 151 -24.26 8.22 0.80
N ASN A 152 -24.65 8.16 -0.46
CA ASN A 152 -25.36 7.01 -1.03
C ASN A 152 -24.46 5.77 -1.08
N GLU A 153 -23.21 5.92 -1.51
CA GLU A 153 -22.22 4.85 -1.55
C GLU A 153 -21.94 4.29 -0.13
N ASN A 154 -21.79 5.17 0.86
CA ASN A 154 -21.66 4.76 2.25
C ASN A 154 -22.91 4.04 2.78
N ALA A 155 -24.11 4.45 2.35
CA ALA A 155 -25.34 3.76 2.70
C ALA A 155 -25.40 2.35 2.08
N THR A 156 -24.99 2.19 0.81
CA THR A 156 -24.92 0.88 0.16
C THR A 156 -23.88 -0.02 0.81
N LEU A 157 -22.68 0.49 1.11
CA LEU A 157 -21.64 -0.27 1.82
C LEU A 157 -22.12 -0.71 3.21
N LYS A 158 -22.87 0.13 3.91
CA LYS A 158 -23.44 -0.22 5.22
C LYS A 158 -24.47 -1.35 5.10
N ILE A 159 -25.31 -1.35 4.06
CA ILE A 159 -26.26 -2.44 3.80
C ILE A 159 -25.50 -3.74 3.49
N ASP A 160 -24.44 -3.67 2.69
CA ASP A 160 -23.60 -4.84 2.36
C ASP A 160 -22.87 -5.40 3.59
N ILE A 161 -22.39 -4.55 4.49
CA ILE A 161 -21.79 -4.98 5.75
C ILE A 161 -22.83 -5.70 6.61
N LEU A 162 -24.03 -5.12 6.78
CA LEU A 162 -25.11 -5.74 7.55
C LEU A 162 -25.56 -7.09 6.98
N SER A 163 -25.61 -7.22 5.64
CA SER A 163 -25.96 -8.50 5.01
C SER A 163 -24.89 -9.56 5.25
N LYS A 164 -23.60 -9.19 5.19
CA LYS A 164 -22.48 -10.09 5.52
C LYS A 164 -22.47 -10.47 6.99
N GLU A 165 -22.74 -9.54 7.90
CA GLU A 165 -22.85 -9.82 9.34
C GLU A 165 -23.98 -10.82 9.64
N ASN A 166 -25.14 -10.66 9.00
CA ASN A 166 -26.25 -11.61 9.12
C ASN A 166 -25.87 -13.01 8.60
N ASN A 167 -25.14 -13.09 7.49
CA ASN A 167 -24.63 -14.37 6.97
C ASN A 167 -23.58 -15.01 7.90
N ILE A 168 -22.71 -14.22 8.52
CA ILE A 168 -21.75 -14.73 9.51
C ILE A 168 -22.51 -15.26 10.74
N LEU A 169 -23.56 -14.56 11.17
CA LEU A 169 -24.38 -14.99 12.31
C LEU A 169 -25.12 -16.30 12.01
N SER A 170 -25.70 -16.46 10.82
CA SER A 170 -26.36 -17.70 10.43
C SER A 170 -25.37 -18.88 10.37
N LEU A 171 -24.20 -18.69 9.77
CA LEU A 171 -23.13 -19.69 9.75
C LEU A 171 -22.60 -20.04 11.15
N LYS A 172 -22.54 -19.06 12.05
CA LYS A 172 -22.14 -19.29 13.45
C LYS A 172 -23.16 -20.17 14.18
N ASN A 173 -24.45 -19.90 13.97
CA ASN A 173 -25.52 -20.72 14.55
C ASN A 173 -25.52 -22.14 13.98
N GLU A 174 -25.31 -22.29 12.67
CA GLU A 174 -25.17 -23.61 12.02
C GLU A 174 -23.97 -24.38 12.58
N ASN A 175 -22.82 -23.73 12.73
CA ASN A 175 -21.65 -24.35 13.36
C ASN A 175 -21.90 -24.76 14.82
N GLN A 176 -22.65 -23.98 15.60
CA GLN A 176 -23.02 -24.36 16.96
C GLN A 176 -23.91 -25.60 16.98
N ASN A 177 -24.87 -25.70 16.05
CA ASN A 177 -25.70 -26.89 15.91
C ASN A 177 -24.86 -28.11 15.56
N ILE A 178 -23.94 -27.99 14.59
CA ILE A 178 -23.02 -29.08 14.19
C ILE A 178 -22.13 -29.51 15.37
N ILE A 179 -21.65 -28.57 16.19
CA ILE A 179 -20.87 -28.90 17.40
C ILE A 179 -21.72 -29.69 18.39
N GLY A 180 -22.98 -29.29 18.61
CA GLY A 180 -23.91 -30.02 19.46
C GLY A 180 -24.18 -31.44 18.95
N GLU A 181 -24.41 -31.60 17.64
CA GLU A 181 -24.58 -32.91 17.02
C GLU A 181 -23.33 -33.80 17.16
N ARG A 182 -22.14 -33.23 16.94
CA ARG A 182 -20.87 -33.95 17.12
C ARG A 182 -20.68 -34.41 18.57
N GLN A 183 -21.07 -33.62 19.56
CA GLN A 183 -21.01 -34.01 20.97
C GLN A 183 -21.94 -35.19 21.25
N LEU A 184 -23.19 -35.15 20.77
CA LEU A 184 -24.14 -36.26 20.92
C LEU A 184 -23.62 -37.55 20.27
N VAL A 185 -23.08 -37.46 19.05
CA VAL A 185 -22.47 -38.61 18.36
C VAL A 185 -21.26 -39.13 19.13
N SER A 186 -20.42 -38.24 19.65
CA SER A 186 -19.26 -38.62 20.48
C SER A 186 -19.68 -39.38 21.74
N GLU A 187 -20.72 -38.92 22.43
CA GLU A 187 -21.27 -39.61 23.61
C GLU A 187 -21.84 -40.98 23.25
N GLN A 188 -22.54 -41.10 22.12
CA GLN A 188 -23.05 -42.38 21.61
C GLN A 188 -21.90 -43.34 21.28
N ASN A 189 -20.87 -42.86 20.59
CA ASN A 189 -19.69 -43.67 20.26
C ASN A 189 -18.95 -44.12 21.53
N GLN A 190 -18.86 -43.27 22.55
CA GLN A 190 -18.26 -43.64 23.83
C GLN A 190 -19.06 -44.74 24.53
N LYS A 191 -20.40 -44.62 24.58
CA LYS A 191 -21.28 -45.68 25.11
C LYS A 191 -21.14 -46.99 24.35
N LEU A 192 -21.11 -46.92 23.02
CA LEU A 192 -20.93 -48.10 22.18
C LEU A 192 -19.56 -48.75 22.40
N SER A 193 -18.49 -47.95 22.55
CA SER A 193 -17.15 -48.47 22.85
C SER A 193 -17.12 -49.24 24.18
N TYR A 194 -17.83 -48.73 25.19
CA TYR A 194 -17.95 -49.40 26.49
C TYR A 194 -18.75 -50.71 26.38
N GLU A 195 -19.81 -50.74 25.56
CA GLU A 195 -20.55 -51.97 25.31
C GLU A 195 -19.69 -53.02 24.58
N ILE A 196 -18.94 -52.61 23.55
CA ILE A 196 -18.01 -53.49 22.82
C ILE A 196 -16.99 -54.09 23.79
N ASP A 197 -16.36 -53.27 24.63
CA ASP A 197 -15.37 -53.71 25.63
C ASP A 197 -15.98 -54.68 26.67
N ARG A 198 -17.24 -54.45 27.05
CA ARG A 198 -17.97 -55.36 27.92
C ARG A 198 -18.24 -56.72 27.26
N TYR A 199 -18.59 -56.72 25.97
CA TYR A 199 -18.85 -57.96 25.22
C TYR A 199 -17.57 -58.73 24.91
N SER A 200 -16.47 -58.06 24.57
CA SER A 200 -15.17 -58.71 24.35
C SER A 200 -14.72 -59.44 25.61
N LYS A 201 -14.76 -58.76 26.77
CA LYS A 201 -14.39 -59.35 28.07
C LYS A 201 -15.24 -60.56 28.44
N ARG A 202 -16.56 -60.49 28.18
CA ARG A 202 -17.47 -61.62 28.40
C ARG A 202 -17.16 -62.80 27.47
N ASN A 203 -16.80 -62.53 26.22
CA ASN A 203 -16.44 -63.57 25.26
C ASN A 203 -15.11 -64.23 25.62
N GLU A 204 -14.11 -63.47 26.11
CA GLU A 204 -12.87 -64.04 26.65
C GLU A 204 -13.16 -65.00 27.81
N GLU A 205 -13.99 -64.59 28.79
CA GLU A 205 -14.39 -65.46 29.91
C GLU A 205 -15.09 -66.75 29.44
N LEU A 206 -15.92 -66.67 28.38
CA LEU A 206 -16.59 -67.84 27.81
C LEU A 206 -15.61 -68.75 27.06
N LEU A 207 -14.67 -68.17 26.32
CA LEU A 207 -13.64 -68.89 25.60
C LEU A 207 -12.73 -69.65 26.58
N ASP A 208 -12.31 -69.01 27.67
CA ASP A 208 -11.55 -69.64 28.75
C ASP A 208 -12.30 -70.82 29.35
N ARG A 209 -13.60 -70.67 29.64
CA ARG A 209 -14.46 -71.76 30.14
C ARG A 209 -14.60 -72.90 29.12
N GLN A 210 -14.70 -72.58 27.83
CA GLN A 210 -14.81 -73.59 26.78
C GLN A 210 -13.50 -74.36 26.61
N ILE A 211 -12.35 -73.67 26.59
CA ILE A 211 -11.02 -74.29 26.52
C ILE A 211 -10.79 -75.19 27.75
N ILE A 212 -11.13 -74.71 28.97
CA ILE A 212 -11.02 -75.51 30.19
C ILE A 212 -11.91 -76.76 30.13
N SER A 213 -13.15 -76.62 29.67
CA SER A 213 -14.07 -77.77 29.60
C SER A 213 -13.68 -78.78 28.52
N GLU A 214 -13.21 -78.35 27.35
CA GLU A 214 -12.67 -79.23 26.30
C GLU A 214 -11.38 -79.94 26.76
N PHE A 215 -10.49 -79.23 27.46
CA PHE A 215 -9.28 -79.81 28.05
C PHE A 215 -9.59 -80.90 29.07
N LEU A 216 -10.54 -80.65 29.97
CA LEU A 216 -10.96 -81.62 30.98
C LEU A 216 -11.63 -82.86 30.34
N ASN A 217 -12.41 -82.66 29.27
CA ASN A 217 -13.14 -83.74 28.62
C ASN A 217 -12.26 -84.62 27.71
N ARG A 218 -11.23 -84.06 27.06
CA ARG A 218 -10.33 -84.85 26.20
C ARG A 218 -9.40 -85.78 26.98
N ASN A 219 -9.13 -85.50 28.26
CA ASN A 219 -8.08 -86.18 28.99
C ASN A 219 -8.56 -87.27 29.97
N ASN A 220 -9.86 -87.51 30.15
CA ASN A 220 -10.39 -88.52 31.11
C ASN A 220 -9.72 -88.46 32.51
N LEU A 221 -9.37 -87.25 32.97
CA LEU A 221 -8.66 -87.03 34.23
C LEU A 221 -9.66 -86.89 35.38
N SER A 222 -10.30 -87.99 35.79
CA SER A 222 -11.16 -87.98 36.98
C SER A 222 -10.41 -88.20 38.30
N GLU A 223 -9.13 -88.63 38.32
CA GLU A 223 -8.49 -89.02 39.60
C GLU A 223 -6.98 -88.75 39.76
N THR A 224 -6.36 -87.82 39.03
CA THR A 224 -4.98 -87.39 39.35
C THR A 224 -4.96 -86.06 40.08
N LYS A 225 -4.56 -86.13 41.36
CA LYS A 225 -4.27 -85.02 42.29
C LYS A 225 -3.84 -83.71 41.62
N ASN A 226 -4.71 -82.71 41.71
CA ASN A 226 -4.46 -81.33 42.17
C ASN A 226 -3.12 -80.66 41.78
N ILE A 227 -2.74 -80.70 40.51
CA ILE A 227 -1.80 -79.71 39.95
C ILE A 227 -2.67 -78.69 39.22
N GLY A 228 -2.84 -77.52 39.83
CA GLY A 228 -3.66 -76.46 39.25
C GLY A 228 -3.13 -76.08 37.87
N VAL A 229 -3.98 -76.19 36.85
CA VAL A 229 -3.73 -75.73 35.47
C VAL A 229 -3.09 -74.33 35.40
N PRO A 230 -3.46 -73.34 36.27
CA PRO A 230 -2.79 -72.04 36.29
C PRO A 230 -1.27 -72.12 36.55
N LYS A 231 -0.83 -73.02 37.44
CA LYS A 231 0.58 -73.17 37.81
C LYS A 231 1.40 -73.78 36.67
N ILE A 232 0.81 -74.68 35.88
CA ILE A 232 1.44 -75.27 34.68
C ILE A 232 1.67 -74.20 33.62
N ILE A 233 0.67 -73.35 33.37
CA ILE A 233 0.75 -72.25 32.39
C ILE A 233 1.79 -71.21 32.82
N GLU A 234 1.79 -70.82 34.11
CA GLU A 234 2.76 -69.87 34.65
C GLU A 234 4.20 -70.39 34.52
N THR A 235 4.43 -71.65 34.89
CA THR A 235 5.77 -72.26 34.78
C THR A 235 6.21 -72.41 33.32
N PHE A 236 5.28 -72.70 32.40
CA PHE A 236 5.58 -72.77 30.97
C PHE A 236 5.91 -71.39 30.38
N LYS A 237 5.19 -70.35 30.83
CA LYS A 237 5.49 -68.96 30.45
C LYS A 237 6.89 -68.55 30.94
N GLU A 238 7.23 -68.90 32.18
CA GLU A 238 8.55 -68.65 32.75
C GLU A 238 9.67 -69.38 31.97
N LEU A 239 9.46 -70.66 31.61
CA LEU A 239 10.38 -71.41 30.74
C LEU A 239 10.63 -70.69 29.41
N ARG A 240 9.58 -70.12 28.81
CA ARG A 240 9.66 -69.43 27.53
C ARG A 240 10.34 -68.07 27.64
N GLU A 241 10.01 -67.28 28.66
CA GLU A 241 10.67 -66.00 28.96
C GLU A 241 12.17 -66.18 29.19
N GLN A 242 12.59 -67.31 29.76
CA GLN A 242 14.00 -67.66 29.98
C GLN A 242 14.66 -68.37 28.78
N ASN A 243 13.94 -68.61 27.67
CA ASN A 243 14.40 -69.39 26.51
C ASN A 243 14.84 -70.84 26.85
N LEU A 244 14.28 -71.43 27.89
CA LEU A 244 14.58 -72.80 28.35
C LEU A 244 13.58 -73.84 27.86
N GLU A 245 12.47 -73.41 27.26
CA GLU A 245 11.35 -74.27 26.83
C GLU A 245 11.78 -75.42 25.90
N THR A 246 12.42 -75.09 24.78
CA THR A 246 12.81 -76.09 23.77
C THR A 246 13.82 -77.08 24.32
N GLU A 247 14.71 -76.60 25.17
CA GLU A 247 15.69 -77.44 25.83
C GLU A 247 15.04 -78.36 26.86
N PHE A 248 14.18 -77.84 27.74
CA PHE A 248 13.43 -78.64 28.70
C PHE A 248 12.65 -79.76 28.01
N LEU A 249 11.97 -79.46 26.91
CA LEU A 249 11.21 -80.46 26.15
C LEU A 249 12.12 -81.52 25.55
N THR A 250 13.31 -81.15 25.07
CA THR A 250 14.33 -82.11 24.61
C THR A 250 14.80 -83.00 25.77
N VAL A 251 15.03 -82.42 26.96
CA VAL A 251 15.39 -83.16 28.16
C VAL A 251 14.29 -84.14 28.58
N ALA A 252 13.03 -83.69 28.57
CA ALA A 252 11.87 -84.51 28.89
C ALA A 252 11.71 -85.67 27.90
N GLU A 253 11.91 -85.43 26.60
CA GLU A 253 11.95 -86.48 25.57
C GLU A 253 13.09 -87.49 25.83
N CYS A 254 14.25 -87.05 26.29
CA CYS A 254 15.37 -87.93 26.64
C CYS A 254 15.15 -88.73 27.94
N ILE A 255 14.35 -88.22 28.88
CA ILE A 255 13.97 -88.92 30.12
C ILE A 255 12.91 -89.99 29.82
N TYR A 256 11.91 -89.66 29.00
CA TYR A 256 10.74 -90.52 28.76
C TYR A 256 10.84 -91.39 27.50
N GLY A 257 11.72 -91.03 26.55
CA GLY A 257 11.88 -91.69 25.25
C GLY A 257 13.07 -92.66 25.19
N THR A 258 13.05 -93.57 24.21
CA THR A 258 14.07 -94.64 24.04
C THR A 258 15.34 -94.20 23.31
N ASN A 259 15.55 -92.90 23.09
CA ASN A 259 16.68 -92.38 22.32
C ASN A 259 17.90 -92.05 23.19
N LEU A 260 19.09 -92.15 22.60
CA LEU A 260 20.39 -92.12 23.30
C LEU A 260 20.56 -90.95 24.28
N THR A 261 21.13 -91.27 25.43
CA THR A 261 21.56 -90.37 26.51
C THR A 261 22.45 -89.25 25.98
N THR A 262 21.92 -88.05 25.83
CA THR A 262 22.70 -86.81 25.76
C THR A 262 23.03 -86.38 27.18
N GLY A 263 24.30 -86.05 27.44
CA GLY A 263 24.70 -85.48 28.72
C GLY A 263 24.15 -84.06 28.83
N ILE A 264 23.33 -83.79 29.85
CA ILE A 264 22.77 -82.46 30.10
C ILE A 264 23.70 -81.75 31.08
N GLU A 265 24.06 -80.49 30.79
CA GLU A 265 24.89 -79.68 31.70
C GLU A 265 24.21 -79.56 33.06
N MET A 266 24.96 -79.82 34.14
CA MET A 266 24.41 -79.86 35.49
C MET A 266 23.72 -78.54 35.89
N SER A 267 24.29 -77.40 35.48
CA SER A 267 23.75 -76.07 35.75
C SER A 267 22.37 -75.82 35.12
N ARG A 268 22.02 -76.55 34.06
CA ARG A 268 20.71 -76.46 33.40
C ARG A 268 19.71 -77.42 34.01
N ALA A 269 20.16 -78.63 34.38
CA ALA A 269 19.35 -79.57 35.14
C ALA A 269 18.91 -78.98 36.49
N GLU A 270 19.81 -78.27 37.19
CA GLU A 270 19.50 -77.58 38.45
C GLU A 270 18.35 -76.57 38.30
N LYS A 271 18.31 -75.81 37.19
CA LYS A 271 17.19 -74.89 36.91
C LYS A 271 15.86 -75.62 36.75
N TYR A 272 15.86 -76.78 36.09
CA TYR A 272 14.64 -77.59 35.95
C TYR A 272 14.22 -78.22 37.28
N VAL A 273 15.16 -78.52 38.17
CA VAL A 273 14.87 -78.96 39.55
C VAL A 273 14.27 -77.80 40.36
N GLU A 274 14.84 -76.60 40.28
CA GLU A 274 14.33 -75.39 40.96
C GLU A 274 12.90 -75.06 40.51
N MET A 275 12.62 -75.20 39.22
CA MET A 275 11.28 -75.06 38.64
C MET A 275 10.34 -76.24 38.96
N ASN A 276 10.82 -77.23 39.71
CA ASN A 276 10.10 -78.45 40.07
C ASN A 276 9.56 -79.19 38.83
N LEU A 277 10.39 -79.30 37.78
CA LEU A 277 10.06 -79.97 36.52
C LEU A 277 10.70 -81.36 36.45
N ILE A 278 11.90 -81.52 36.99
CA ILE A 278 12.60 -82.81 37.08
C ILE A 278 13.05 -83.09 38.51
N GLU A 279 13.22 -84.36 38.83
CA GLU A 279 13.88 -84.86 40.03
C GLU A 279 15.15 -85.62 39.62
N ILE A 280 16.23 -85.44 40.38
CA ILE A 280 17.51 -86.11 40.13
C ILE A 280 17.73 -87.17 41.21
N HIS A 281 17.98 -88.41 40.81
CA HIS A 281 18.26 -89.50 41.74
C HIS A 281 19.74 -89.50 42.18
N ASN A 282 19.99 -89.68 43.48
CA ASN A 282 21.27 -89.49 44.18
C ASN A 282 22.53 -90.02 43.45
N GLY A 283 23.59 -89.19 43.39
CA GLY A 283 24.96 -89.69 43.20
C GLY A 283 26.05 -88.76 42.65
N TYR A 284 25.77 -87.51 42.25
CA TYR A 284 26.74 -86.75 41.43
C TYR A 284 26.88 -85.27 41.80
N LYS A 285 27.61 -84.96 42.88
CA LYS A 285 27.96 -83.57 43.23
C LYS A 285 29.13 -82.98 42.43
N ASP A 286 29.89 -83.80 41.68
CA ASP A 286 31.12 -83.35 41.01
C ASP A 286 31.17 -83.63 39.49
N LYS A 287 30.04 -83.99 38.85
CA LYS A 287 30.00 -84.21 37.40
C LYS A 287 29.55 -82.96 36.65
N ARG A 288 30.25 -82.64 35.56
CA ARG A 288 29.87 -81.53 34.65
C ARG A 288 28.59 -81.80 33.85
N SER A 289 28.19 -83.06 33.71
CA SER A 289 27.01 -83.48 32.97
C SER A 289 26.28 -84.62 33.67
N ILE A 290 24.96 -84.62 33.60
CA ILE A 290 24.10 -85.68 34.15
C ILE A 290 23.40 -86.46 33.03
N SER A 291 23.23 -87.76 33.23
CA SER A 291 22.58 -88.65 32.27
C SER A 291 21.07 -88.57 32.43
N SER A 292 20.31 -88.65 31.33
CA SER A 292 18.84 -88.70 31.39
C SER A 292 18.29 -89.87 32.21
N LYS A 293 19.07 -90.95 32.38
CA LYS A 293 18.71 -92.10 33.23
C LYS A 293 18.73 -91.80 34.73
N ASP A 294 19.40 -90.72 35.13
CA ASP A 294 19.53 -90.31 36.52
C ASP A 294 18.48 -89.24 36.90
N MET A 295 17.52 -88.98 36.00
CA MET A 295 16.49 -87.96 36.14
C MET A 295 15.11 -88.55 35.88
N ASP A 296 14.14 -88.13 36.67
CA ASP A 296 12.72 -88.38 36.42
C ASP A 296 11.98 -87.06 36.22
N LEU A 297 10.93 -87.06 35.39
CA LEU A 297 10.02 -85.92 35.31
C LEU A 297 9.15 -85.90 36.58
N THR A 298 9.06 -84.76 37.23
CA THR A 298 8.02 -84.53 38.22
C THR A 298 6.65 -84.58 37.54
N SER A 299 5.60 -84.67 38.33
CA SER A 299 4.22 -84.58 37.82
C SER A 299 3.94 -83.27 37.08
N GLN A 300 4.59 -82.17 37.46
CA GLN A 300 4.49 -80.87 36.79
C GLN A 300 5.25 -80.85 35.47
N GLY A 301 6.50 -81.35 35.45
CA GLY A 301 7.30 -81.48 34.24
C GLY A 301 6.66 -82.43 33.21
N TYR A 302 6.10 -83.54 33.68
CA TYR A 302 5.35 -84.45 32.83
C TYR A 302 4.09 -83.78 32.26
N SER A 303 3.38 -82.99 33.06
CA SER A 303 2.19 -82.28 32.59
C SER A 303 2.52 -81.25 31.51
N ILE A 304 3.64 -80.52 31.63
CA ILE A 304 4.12 -79.62 30.59
C ILE A 304 4.50 -80.40 29.33
N PHE A 305 5.28 -81.47 29.50
CA PHE A 305 5.75 -82.29 28.39
C PHE A 305 4.60 -82.93 27.60
N ALA A 306 3.66 -83.58 28.29
CA ALA A 306 2.51 -84.23 27.69
C ALA A 306 1.56 -83.25 26.98
N ASN A 307 1.55 -81.98 27.37
CA ASN A 307 0.68 -80.95 26.81
C ASN A 307 1.40 -79.94 25.90
N LYS A 308 2.65 -80.21 25.49
CA LYS A 308 3.46 -79.33 24.63
C LYS A 308 2.68 -78.72 23.46
N ILE A 309 1.99 -79.56 22.68
CA ILE A 309 1.25 -79.13 21.47
C ILE A 309 0.08 -78.19 21.83
N ILE A 310 -0.57 -78.40 22.98
CA ILE A 310 -1.68 -77.57 23.44
C ILE A 310 -1.15 -76.23 23.94
N LEU A 311 -0.05 -76.24 24.69
CA LEU A 311 0.58 -75.04 25.24
C LEU A 311 1.17 -74.13 24.14
N GLU A 312 1.81 -74.70 23.11
CA GLU A 312 2.30 -73.97 21.94
C GLU A 312 1.17 -73.22 21.20
N ASN A 313 0.02 -73.88 21.01
CA ASN A 313 -1.14 -73.28 20.35
C ASN A 313 -1.85 -72.24 21.21
N ALA A 314 -1.92 -72.44 22.53
CA ALA A 314 -2.53 -71.49 23.45
C ALA A 314 -1.75 -70.17 23.50
N LEU A 315 -0.42 -70.22 23.54
CA LEU A 315 0.40 -69.01 23.60
C LEU A 315 0.44 -68.24 22.28
N LYS A 316 0.39 -68.92 21.13
CA LYS A 316 0.35 -68.23 19.82
C LYS A 316 -0.86 -67.30 19.71
N LYS A 317 -2.01 -67.72 20.24
CA LYS A 317 -3.25 -66.92 20.30
C LYS A 317 -3.19 -65.74 21.28
N ILE A 318 -2.30 -65.76 22.26
CA ILE A 318 -2.15 -64.65 23.24
C ILE A 318 -1.21 -63.56 22.68
N THR A 319 -0.28 -63.94 21.80
CA THR A 319 0.68 -63.01 21.18
C THR A 319 0.23 -62.39 19.85
N GLU A 320 -0.85 -62.88 19.25
CA GLU A 320 -1.51 -62.31 18.06
C GLU A 320 -2.66 -61.39 18.48
#